data_AF-E0NU03-F1
#
_entry.id   AF-E0NU03-F1
#
_cell.length_a   1.000
_cell.length_b   1.000
_cell.length_c   1.000
_cell.angle_alpha   90.00
_cell.angle_beta   90.00
_cell.angle_gamma   90.00
#
_symmetry.space_group_name_H-M   'P 1'
#
loop_
_entity.id
_entity.type
_entity.pdbx_description
1 polymer ?
#
loop_
_entity_poly.entity_id
_entity_poly.type
_entity_poly.pdbx_seq_one_letter_code
_entity_poly.pdbx_strand_id
1 'polypeptide(L)'
;MPTKTQIRGNDDITSYPSKEKTIHTSMQPDRHPSIETMLSAEEIQENRSLTIADAQLEVDHWVKTYGVRYFSELTNMACLTEEVGELARIIARRYGDQSFKKGETDNIGEELADVLWVLICLANQTGTDLTAELRKSISKKTARDKDRHINNPKLK
;
A
#
# COMPACT_ATOMS: atom_id res chain seq x y z
N MET A 1 5.08 -50.13 48.76
CA MET A 1 3.79 -50.84 48.63
C MET A 1 3.57 -51.18 47.16
N PRO A 2 3.92 -52.40 46.73
CA PRO A 2 3.81 -52.86 45.34
C PRO A 2 2.59 -53.77 45.14
N THR A 3 2.08 -53.88 43.92
CA THR A 3 1.34 -55.08 43.50
C THR A 3 1.98 -55.65 42.24
N LYS A 4 2.58 -56.83 42.45
CA LYS A 4 3.06 -57.77 41.43
C LYS A 4 1.85 -58.37 40.72
N THR A 5 1.97 -58.71 39.43
CA THR A 5 1.59 -60.04 38.93
C THR A 5 2.48 -60.40 37.74
N GLN A 6 3.14 -61.54 37.90
CA GLN A 6 3.94 -62.33 36.96
C GLN A 6 2.96 -63.49 36.56
N ILE A 7 2.94 -64.11 35.36
CA ILE A 7 3.84 -65.19 34.92
C ILE A 7 3.40 -65.65 33.49
N ARG A 8 4.40 -65.70 32.59
CA ARG A 8 4.83 -66.71 31.57
C ARG A 8 3.88 -67.70 30.85
N GLY A 9 4.28 -67.97 29.60
CA GLY A 9 4.31 -69.29 28.93
C GLY A 9 4.11 -69.16 27.42
N ASN A 10 5.17 -69.08 26.59
CA ASN A 10 5.89 -70.19 25.91
C ASN A 10 5.00 -70.91 24.88
N ASP A 11 5.41 -71.34 23.70
CA ASP A 11 6.58 -71.25 22.80
C ASP A 11 6.01 -71.82 21.49
N ASP A 12 6.38 -71.33 20.31
CA ASP A 12 6.64 -72.28 19.22
C ASP A 12 7.49 -71.69 18.09
N ILE A 13 8.37 -72.56 17.61
CA ILE A 13 9.59 -72.32 16.84
C ILE A 13 9.35 -72.66 15.36
N THR A 14 10.30 -72.25 14.52
CA THR A 14 10.54 -72.56 13.09
C THR A 14 9.89 -71.56 12.14
N SER A 15 10.58 -70.93 11.18
CA SER A 15 11.71 -71.37 10.35
C SER A 15 12.39 -70.15 9.69
N TYR A 16 13.72 -70.12 9.65
CA TYR A 16 14.54 -69.22 8.80
C TYR A 16 14.92 -69.96 7.50
N PRO A 17 15.23 -69.22 6.41
CA PRO A 17 16.63 -69.18 6.04
C PRO A 17 17.17 -67.78 5.70
N SER A 18 18.45 -67.62 6.01
CA SER A 18 19.33 -66.46 5.85
C SER A 18 19.65 -66.13 4.39
N LYS A 19 19.82 -64.83 4.04
CA LYS A 19 20.98 -64.28 3.29
C LYS A 19 21.16 -62.78 3.60
N GLU A 20 22.42 -62.35 3.59
CA GLU A 20 22.99 -61.13 4.17
C GLU A 20 22.79 -59.80 3.39
N LYS A 21 22.96 -58.70 4.15
CA LYS A 21 23.59 -57.39 3.85
C LYS A 21 22.98 -56.49 2.77
N THR A 22 22.49 -55.30 3.19
CA THR A 22 23.20 -54.01 3.06
C THR A 22 22.39 -52.90 3.74
N ILE A 23 23.05 -52.12 4.58
CA ILE A 23 22.52 -50.91 5.24
C ILE A 23 22.48 -49.80 4.19
N HIS A 24 21.30 -49.25 3.89
CA HIS A 24 21.19 -47.91 3.32
C HIS A 24 19.98 -47.21 3.94
N THR A 25 20.25 -46.41 4.97
CA THR A 25 19.32 -45.43 5.51
C THR A 25 19.07 -44.38 4.43
N SER A 26 17.92 -44.43 3.75
CA SER A 26 17.41 -43.28 3.01
C SER A 26 16.63 -42.40 3.99
N MET A 27 17.28 -41.34 4.48
CA MET A 27 16.56 -40.22 5.08
C MET A 27 15.59 -39.67 4.03
N GLN A 28 14.29 -39.72 4.31
CA GLN A 28 13.35 -38.86 3.60
C GLN A 28 13.64 -37.43 4.08
N PRO A 29 13.90 -36.46 3.18
CA PRO A 29 14.09 -35.09 3.59
C PRO A 29 12.78 -34.56 4.16
N ASP A 30 12.89 -33.91 5.31
CA ASP A 30 11.85 -33.08 5.89
C ASP A 30 11.16 -32.28 4.79
N ARG A 31 9.83 -32.38 4.71
CA ARG A 31 9.02 -31.44 3.93
C ARG A 31 9.09 -30.09 4.64
N HIS A 32 10.17 -29.37 4.38
CA HIS A 32 10.23 -27.93 4.53
C HIS A 32 9.02 -27.36 3.78
N PRO A 33 8.23 -26.46 4.38
CA PRO A 33 7.26 -25.70 3.61
C PRO A 33 8.03 -24.99 2.49
N SER A 34 7.51 -25.09 1.27
CA SER A 34 8.04 -24.41 0.09
C SER A 34 8.28 -22.94 0.41
N ILE A 35 9.41 -22.38 -0.03
CA ILE A 35 9.76 -20.95 0.14
C ILE A 35 8.64 -19.99 -0.35
N GLU A 36 7.71 -20.47 -1.19
CA GLU A 36 6.51 -19.74 -1.60
C GLU A 36 5.46 -19.47 -0.50
N THR A 37 5.53 -20.09 0.70
CA THR A 37 4.45 -19.96 1.72
C THR A 37 4.84 -19.13 2.95
N MET A 38 5.91 -18.34 2.89
CA MET A 38 6.28 -17.42 4.00
C MET A 38 6.62 -16.02 3.52
N LEU A 39 5.79 -15.44 2.65
CA LEU A 39 5.62 -13.99 2.69
C LEU A 39 4.68 -13.70 3.84
N SER A 40 5.17 -12.98 4.85
CA SER A 40 4.34 -12.51 5.95
C SER A 40 3.20 -11.65 5.39
N ALA A 41 2.03 -11.68 6.02
CA ALA A 41 0.93 -10.79 5.65
C ALA A 41 1.34 -9.29 5.70
N GLU A 42 2.38 -8.99 6.48
CA GLU A 42 3.03 -7.69 6.61
C GLU A 42 3.83 -7.31 5.35
N GLU A 43 4.60 -8.22 4.75
CA GLU A 43 5.34 -7.96 3.49
C GLU A 43 4.40 -7.80 2.27
N ILE A 44 3.24 -8.46 2.26
CA ILE A 44 2.21 -8.26 1.21
C ILE A 44 1.56 -6.87 1.34
N GLN A 45 1.53 -6.30 2.55
CA GLN A 45 0.99 -4.97 2.80
C GLN A 45 1.94 -3.87 2.29
N GLU A 46 3.26 -4.02 2.44
CA GLU A 46 4.26 -3.03 2.00
C GLU A 46 4.35 -2.89 0.47
N ASN A 47 3.98 -3.90 -0.31
CA ASN A 47 4.09 -3.87 -1.78
C ASN A 47 2.79 -3.47 -2.50
N ARG A 48 1.79 -2.95 -1.78
CA ARG A 48 0.55 -2.42 -2.38
C ARG A 48 0.68 -0.93 -2.66
N SER A 49 0.46 -0.54 -3.91
CA SER A 49 0.37 0.87 -4.33
C SER A 49 -0.78 1.60 -3.60
N LEU A 50 -0.49 2.78 -3.05
CA LEU A 50 -1.46 3.64 -2.38
C LEU A 50 -2.58 4.06 -3.34
N THR A 51 -3.82 3.68 -3.03
CA THR A 51 -4.99 4.15 -3.78
C THR A 51 -5.52 5.47 -3.21
N ILE A 52 -6.39 6.18 -3.95
CA ILE A 52 -7.07 7.39 -3.44
C ILE A 52 -7.91 7.05 -2.19
N ALA A 53 -8.57 5.89 -2.19
CA ALA A 53 -9.33 5.44 -1.03
C ALA A 53 -8.42 5.18 0.19
N ASP A 54 -7.28 4.53 -0.02
CA ASP A 54 -6.28 4.34 1.04
C ASP A 54 -5.76 5.69 1.55
N ALA A 55 -5.45 6.63 0.66
CA ALA A 55 -5.00 7.97 1.04
C ALA A 55 -6.06 8.74 1.86
N GLN A 56 -7.35 8.65 1.48
CA GLN A 56 -8.44 9.25 2.27
C GLN A 56 -8.49 8.66 3.69
N LEU A 57 -8.31 7.34 3.83
CA LEU A 57 -8.29 6.66 5.12
C LEU A 57 -7.05 6.99 5.96
N GLU A 58 -5.86 7.01 5.35
CA GLU A 58 -4.60 7.33 6.03
C GLU A 58 -4.60 8.77 6.55
N VAL A 59 -5.07 9.74 5.76
CA VAL A 59 -5.21 11.13 6.20
C VAL A 59 -6.24 11.25 7.33
N ASP A 60 -7.38 10.57 7.23
CA ASP A 60 -8.39 10.61 8.29
C ASP A 60 -7.87 10.03 9.61
N HIS A 61 -7.16 8.91 9.52
CA HIS A 61 -6.50 8.30 10.66
C HIS A 61 -5.45 9.25 11.26
N TRP A 62 -4.59 9.85 10.44
CA TRP A 62 -3.58 10.79 10.91
C TRP A 62 -4.19 12.01 11.61
N VAL A 63 -5.22 12.62 11.03
CA VAL A 63 -5.90 13.80 11.60
C VAL A 63 -6.54 13.48 12.94
N LYS A 64 -7.16 12.30 13.09
CA LYS A 64 -7.79 11.88 14.34
C LYS A 64 -6.77 11.48 15.41
N THR A 65 -5.64 10.90 15.02
CA THR A 65 -4.61 10.41 15.94
C THR A 65 -3.68 11.53 16.40
N TYR A 66 -3.22 12.37 15.47
CA TYR A 66 -2.21 13.41 15.74
C TYR A 66 -2.77 14.83 15.61
N GLY A 67 -3.69 15.06 14.68
CA GLY A 67 -4.29 16.38 14.41
C GLY A 67 -5.40 16.81 15.39
N VAL A 68 -5.78 15.96 16.35
CA VAL A 68 -6.92 16.11 17.28
C VAL A 68 -8.29 16.11 16.59
N ARG A 69 -8.47 16.92 15.54
CA ARG A 69 -9.67 17.01 14.68
C ARG A 69 -9.35 17.74 13.37
N TYR A 70 -10.24 17.63 12.39
CA TYR A 70 -10.21 18.54 11.24
C TYR A 70 -10.38 19.99 11.67
N PHE A 71 -9.72 20.91 10.96
CA PHE A 71 -10.08 22.32 10.99
C PHE A 71 -11.49 22.55 10.41
N SER A 72 -12.00 23.78 10.49
CA SER A 72 -13.24 24.11 9.79
C SER A 72 -13.03 24.06 8.28
N GLU A 73 -14.10 23.86 7.51
CA GLU A 73 -14.06 23.83 6.04
C GLU A 73 -13.45 25.13 5.49
N LEU A 74 -13.78 26.27 6.11
CA LEU A 74 -13.23 27.58 5.72
C LEU A 74 -11.73 27.69 6.02
N THR A 75 -11.29 27.15 7.15
CA THR A 75 -9.86 27.11 7.48
C THR A 75 -9.10 26.19 6.51
N ASN A 76 -9.62 25.00 6.23
CA ASN A 76 -9.01 24.10 5.24
C ASN A 76 -9.03 24.69 3.83
N MET A 77 -10.02 25.50 3.46
CA MET A 77 -10.03 26.24 2.19
C MET A 77 -8.94 27.32 2.14
N ALA A 78 -8.68 28.00 3.26
CA ALA A 78 -7.58 28.95 3.37
C ALA A 78 -6.22 28.24 3.23
N CYS A 79 -6.02 27.14 3.96
CA CYS A 79 -4.81 26.31 3.84
C CYS A 79 -4.62 25.79 2.41
N LEU A 80 -5.66 25.28 1.76
CA LEU A 80 -5.56 24.81 0.38
C LEU A 80 -5.12 25.93 -0.58
N THR A 81 -5.57 27.16 -0.34
CA THR A 81 -5.17 28.33 -1.14
C THR A 81 -3.70 28.70 -0.91
N GLU A 82 -3.22 28.56 0.33
CA GLU A 82 -1.82 28.73 0.70
C GLU A 82 -0.93 27.72 -0.04
N GLU A 83 -1.24 26.42 0.04
CA GLU A 83 -0.46 25.37 -0.64
C GLU A 83 -0.46 25.54 -2.18
N VAL A 84 -1.58 25.99 -2.76
CA VAL A 84 -1.62 26.30 -4.19
C VAL A 84 -0.73 27.50 -4.53
N GLY A 85 -0.60 28.47 -3.63
CA GLY A 85 0.31 29.61 -3.77
C GLY A 85 1.78 29.19 -3.73
N GLU A 86 2.13 28.30 -2.81
CA GLU A 86 3.44 27.65 -2.70
C GLU A 86 3.81 26.92 -4.01
N LEU A 87 2.90 26.06 -4.49
CA LEU A 87 3.06 25.36 -5.77
C LEU A 87 3.21 26.33 -6.95
N ALA A 88 2.37 27.36 -7.01
CA ALA A 88 2.42 28.36 -8.09
C ALA A 88 3.76 29.09 -8.10
N ARG A 89 4.31 29.38 -6.93
CA ARG A 89 5.62 30.02 -6.76
C ARG A 89 6.76 29.13 -7.28
N ILE A 90 6.72 27.80 -7.07
CA ILE A 90 7.70 26.88 -7.67
C ILE A 90 7.55 26.83 -9.19
N ILE A 91 6.33 26.67 -9.70
CA ILE A 91 6.06 26.62 -11.14
C ILE A 91 6.53 27.89 -11.85
N ALA A 92 6.24 29.06 -11.28
CA ALA A 92 6.62 30.36 -11.85
C ALA A 92 8.14 30.54 -11.99
N ARG A 93 8.92 29.92 -11.08
CA ARG A 93 10.39 29.97 -11.14
C ARG A 93 11.00 28.89 -12.02
N ARG A 94 10.40 27.70 -12.02
CA ARG A 94 10.93 26.55 -12.78
C ARG A 94 10.61 26.65 -14.27
N TYR A 95 9.44 27.17 -14.59
CA TYR A 95 8.90 27.18 -15.95
C TYR A 95 8.51 28.57 -16.46
N GLY A 96 8.60 29.59 -15.61
CA GLY A 96 8.39 31.00 -15.99
C GLY A 96 9.67 31.81 -15.95
N ASP A 97 9.53 33.14 -16.05
CA ASP A 97 10.66 34.07 -16.19
C ASP A 97 11.25 34.53 -14.84
N GLN A 98 10.77 33.99 -13.71
CA GLN A 98 11.26 34.37 -12.38
C GLN A 98 12.50 33.57 -11.99
N SER A 99 13.53 34.23 -11.45
CA SER A 99 14.72 33.55 -10.93
C SER A 99 14.51 33.02 -9.51
N PHE A 100 15.10 31.85 -9.22
CA PHE A 100 15.23 31.35 -7.85
C PHE A 100 16.16 32.23 -7.02
N LYS A 101 15.83 32.39 -5.73
CA LYS A 101 16.77 32.96 -4.77
C LYS A 101 17.77 31.88 -4.31
N LYS A 102 18.96 32.31 -3.90
CA LYS A 102 19.98 31.39 -3.38
C LYS A 102 19.44 30.63 -2.17
N GLY A 103 19.42 29.30 -2.24
CA GLY A 103 18.97 28.42 -1.17
C GLY A 103 17.47 28.11 -1.17
N GLU A 104 16.70 28.53 -2.18
CA GLU A 104 15.33 28.05 -2.35
C GLU A 104 15.32 26.61 -2.90
N THR A 105 14.53 25.74 -2.27
CA THR A 105 14.25 24.38 -2.74
C THR A 105 13.15 24.43 -3.80
N ASP A 106 13.30 23.66 -4.89
CA ASP A 106 12.39 23.66 -6.05
C ASP A 106 11.57 22.35 -6.17
N ASN A 107 11.25 21.74 -5.02
CA ASN A 107 10.60 20.43 -4.95
C ASN A 107 9.10 20.50 -5.26
N ILE A 108 8.77 20.48 -6.55
CA ILE A 108 7.37 20.47 -7.00
C ILE A 108 6.55 19.30 -6.45
N GLY A 109 7.20 18.17 -6.12
CA GLY A 109 6.51 16.99 -5.61
C GLY A 109 5.94 17.20 -4.21
N GLU A 110 6.65 17.95 -3.38
CA GLU A 110 6.24 18.32 -2.02
C GLU A 110 4.99 19.20 -2.06
N GLU A 111 5.04 20.29 -2.83
CA GLU A 111 3.89 21.20 -2.95
C GLU A 111 2.65 20.53 -3.58
N LEU A 112 2.85 19.61 -4.53
CA LEU A 112 1.75 18.81 -5.07
C LEU A 112 1.14 17.87 -4.03
N ALA A 113 1.97 17.31 -3.14
CA ALA A 113 1.52 16.46 -2.06
C ALA A 113 0.76 17.28 -0.99
N ASP A 114 1.22 18.47 -0.65
CA ASP A 114 0.56 19.36 0.33
C ASP A 114 -0.81 19.84 -0.18
N VAL A 115 -0.89 20.23 -1.45
CA VAL A 115 -2.18 20.54 -2.10
C VAL A 115 -3.13 19.33 -2.04
N LEU A 116 -2.63 18.13 -2.35
CA LEU A 116 -3.44 16.91 -2.31
C LEU A 116 -3.89 16.58 -0.87
N TRP A 117 -3.03 16.77 0.12
CA TRP A 117 -3.30 16.52 1.52
C TRP A 117 -4.49 17.36 2.02
N VAL A 118 -4.46 18.67 1.78
CA VAL A 118 -5.54 19.56 2.22
C VAL A 118 -6.82 19.31 1.43
N LEU A 119 -6.71 18.96 0.15
CA LEU A 119 -7.88 18.55 -0.65
C LEU A 119 -8.53 17.28 -0.10
N ILE A 120 -7.74 16.29 0.33
CA ILE A 120 -8.25 15.08 0.99
C ILE A 120 -8.93 15.43 2.32
N CYS A 121 -8.35 16.34 3.11
CA CYS A 121 -8.97 16.81 4.35
C CYS A 121 -10.38 17.38 4.10
N LEU A 122 -10.53 18.24 3.10
CA LEU A 122 -11.83 18.79 2.70
C LEU A 122 -12.79 17.70 2.20
N ALA A 123 -12.31 16.75 1.41
CA ALA A 123 -13.14 15.65 0.91
C ALA A 123 -13.66 14.79 2.05
N ASN A 124 -12.80 14.38 2.99
CA ASN A 124 -13.20 13.60 4.15
C ASN A 124 -14.19 14.36 5.03
N GLN A 125 -13.92 15.64 5.31
CA GLN A 125 -14.78 16.49 6.13
C GLN A 125 -16.18 16.68 5.53
N THR A 126 -16.28 16.74 4.20
CA THR A 126 -17.54 16.93 3.46
C THR A 126 -18.24 15.62 3.08
N GLY A 127 -17.65 14.47 3.38
CA GLY A 127 -18.20 13.16 3.01
C GLY A 127 -18.08 12.83 1.52
N THR A 128 -17.09 13.42 0.83
CA THR A 128 -16.85 13.21 -0.60
C THR A 128 -15.95 11.99 -0.84
N ASP A 129 -16.43 11.03 -1.64
CA ASP A 129 -15.59 9.96 -2.20
C ASP A 129 -14.82 10.48 -3.42
N LEU A 130 -13.52 10.75 -3.24
CA LEU A 130 -12.67 11.27 -4.31
C LEU A 130 -12.45 10.26 -5.43
N THR A 131 -12.44 8.97 -5.13
CA THR A 131 -12.29 7.93 -6.14
C THR A 131 -13.49 7.93 -7.09
N ALA A 132 -14.71 7.99 -6.54
CA ALA A 132 -15.94 8.04 -7.31
C ALA A 132 -16.06 9.34 -8.13
N GLU A 133 -15.83 10.50 -7.51
CA GLU A 133 -15.95 11.79 -8.19
C GLU A 133 -14.86 12.00 -9.25
N LEU A 134 -13.64 11.49 -9.04
CA LEU A 134 -12.59 11.53 -10.07
C LEU A 134 -12.97 10.65 -11.28
N ARG A 135 -13.46 9.42 -11.07
CA ARG A 135 -13.93 8.53 -12.15
C ARG A 135 -15.05 9.18 -12.97
N LYS A 136 -16.01 9.82 -12.30
CA LYS A 136 -17.10 10.58 -12.94
C LYS A 136 -16.58 11.79 -13.72
N SER A 137 -15.63 12.54 -13.15
CA SER A 137 -14.98 13.69 -13.80
C SER A 137 -14.25 13.29 -15.08
N ILE A 138 -13.48 12.19 -15.04
CA ILE A 138 -12.81 11.61 -16.20
C ILE A 138 -13.84 11.21 -17.26
N SER A 139 -14.86 10.44 -16.89
CA SER A 139 -15.90 9.97 -17.82
C SER A 139 -16.60 11.15 -18.53
N LYS A 140 -16.94 12.21 -17.78
CA LYS A 140 -17.55 13.43 -18.31
C LYS A 140 -16.63 14.17 -19.28
N LYS A 141 -15.34 14.33 -18.94
CA LYS A 141 -14.36 15.00 -19.82
C LYS A 141 -14.11 14.19 -21.09
N THR A 142 -13.95 12.87 -20.98
CA THR A 142 -13.78 11.98 -22.13
C THR A 142 -14.97 12.05 -23.08
N ALA A 143 -16.21 12.04 -22.56
CA ALA A 143 -17.40 12.16 -23.39
C ALA A 143 -17.49 13.53 -24.09
N ARG A 144 -17.12 14.62 -23.41
CA ARG A 144 -17.18 15.98 -23.96
C ARG A 144 -16.10 16.25 -25.01
N ASP A 145 -14.88 15.80 -24.75
CA ASP A 145 -13.69 16.26 -25.47
C ASP A 145 -13.17 15.26 -26.51
N LYS A 146 -13.86 14.12 -26.70
CA LYS A 146 -13.51 13.06 -27.66
C LYS A 146 -13.16 13.59 -29.05
N ASP A 147 -13.87 14.62 -29.52
CA ASP A 147 -13.69 15.18 -30.87
C ASP A 147 -13.01 16.57 -30.89
N ARG A 148 -12.81 17.19 -29.72
CA ARG A 148 -12.41 18.62 -29.59
C ARG A 148 -10.90 18.84 -29.54
N HIS A 149 -10.15 17.94 -28.90
CA HIS A 149 -8.70 18.11 -28.73
C HIS A 149 -7.87 17.41 -29.82
N ILE A 150 -8.31 16.24 -30.30
CA ILE A 150 -7.61 15.47 -31.35
C ILE A 150 -7.39 16.28 -32.64
N ASN A 151 -8.31 17.19 -32.94
CA ASN A 151 -8.26 18.00 -34.15
C ASN A 151 -7.67 19.40 -33.94
N ASN A 152 -7.20 19.74 -32.73
CA ASN A 152 -6.63 21.07 -32.47
C ASN A 152 -5.15 21.11 -32.90
N PRO A 153 -4.78 21.90 -33.93
CA PRO A 153 -3.39 21.98 -34.40
C PRO A 153 -2.45 22.58 -33.37
N LYS A 154 -2.96 23.35 -32.39
CA LYS A 154 -2.16 23.96 -31.31
C LYS A 154 -1.72 22.93 -30.25
N LEU A 155 -2.24 21.71 -30.30
CA LEU A 155 -1.94 20.62 -29.37
C LEU A 155 -1.16 19.46 -30.02
N LYS A 156 -0.66 19.66 -31.25
CA LYS A 156 0.26 18.76 -31.95
C LYS A 156 1.67 19.31 -31.93
#